data_AF-A0A1V6M2I0-F1
#
_entry.id   AF-A0A1V6M2I0-F1
#
_cell.length_a   1.000
_cell.length_b   1.000
_cell.length_c   1.000
_cell.angle_alpha   90.00
_cell.angle_beta   90.00
_cell.angle_gamma   90.00
#
_symmetry.space_group_name_H-M   'P 1'
#
loop_
_entity.id
_entity.type
_entity.pdbx_description
1 polymer ?
#
loop_
_entity_poly.entity_id
_entity_poly.type
_entity_poly.pdbx_seq_one_letter_code
_entity_poly.pdbx_strand_id
1 'polypeptide(L)'
;MLLTRIEQAFKDLKGSLSIRPIWHQWERRINAHIFVSFLAFCLHTTLRNLARGRAGGLTSEAILEKLSGIHMIDVHLPTTDGRHIVMSRYTQPEKDVLLLLAQLGMTLPEQPPPKVYASGQIGL
;
A
#
# COMPACT_ATOMS: atom_id res chain seq x y z
N MET A 1 -27.58 14.30 2.71
CA MET A 1 -26.14 14.44 3.07
C MET A 1 -25.33 13.14 3.02
N LEU A 2 -25.88 11.96 3.37
CA LEU A 2 -25.15 10.68 3.27
C LEU A 2 -24.91 10.26 1.81
N LEU A 3 -25.92 10.40 0.95
CA LEU A 3 -25.85 10.02 -0.48
C LEU A 3 -24.73 10.76 -1.22
N THR A 4 -24.58 12.06 -1.00
CA THR A 4 -23.54 12.89 -1.62
C THR A 4 -22.13 12.48 -1.19
N ARG A 5 -21.96 12.03 0.07
CA ARG A 5 -20.67 11.52 0.55
C ARG A 5 -20.34 10.17 -0.08
N ILE A 6 -21.33 9.31 -0.25
CA ILE A 6 -21.19 8.02 -0.93
C ILE A 6 -20.86 8.25 -2.42
N GLU A 7 -21.56 9.15 -3.10
CA GLU A 7 -21.28 9.49 -4.50
C GLU A 7 -19.89 10.10 -4.69
N GLN A 8 -19.50 11.05 -3.84
CA GLN A 8 -18.16 11.63 -3.88
C GLN A 8 -17.09 10.57 -3.64
N ALA A 9 -17.32 9.67 -2.67
CA ALA A 9 -16.44 8.55 -2.41
C ALA A 9 -16.29 7.60 -3.62
N PHE A 10 -17.40 7.24 -4.27
CA PHE A 10 -17.37 6.43 -5.49
C PHE A 10 -16.69 7.15 -6.66
N LYS A 11 -16.81 8.48 -6.75
CA LYS A 11 -16.16 9.31 -7.76
C LYS A 11 -14.65 9.38 -7.53
N ASP A 12 -14.23 9.65 -6.30
CA ASP A 12 -12.83 9.70 -5.88
C ASP A 12 -12.17 8.33 -6.11
N LEU A 13 -12.83 7.25 -5.71
CA LEU A 13 -12.37 5.87 -5.87
C LEU A 13 -12.17 5.45 -7.33
N LYS A 14 -13.10 5.81 -8.22
CA LYS A 14 -12.99 5.54 -9.66
C LYS A 14 -11.89 6.35 -10.34
N GLY A 15 -11.43 7.44 -9.71
CA GLY A 15 -10.34 8.28 -10.19
C GLY A 15 -8.99 7.88 -9.61
N SER A 16 -8.91 7.63 -8.30
CA SER A 16 -7.66 7.39 -7.57
C SER A 16 -7.04 6.01 -7.86
N LEU A 17 -7.87 4.97 -8.00
CA LEU A 17 -7.39 3.61 -8.19
C LEU A 17 -7.14 3.24 -9.65
N SER A 18 -7.30 4.19 -10.59
CA SER A 18 -7.11 3.99 -12.03
C SER A 18 -7.83 2.75 -12.62
N ILE A 19 -8.95 2.31 -12.02
CA ILE A 19 -9.67 1.11 -12.48
C ILE A 19 -10.55 1.44 -13.71
N ARG A 20 -9.99 2.04 -14.77
CA ARG A 20 -10.73 2.21 -16.03
C ARG A 20 -9.86 1.82 -17.24
N PRO A 21 -10.43 1.18 -18.28
CA PRO A 21 -11.85 0.87 -18.44
C PRO A 21 -12.26 -0.45 -17.79
N ILE A 22 -13.49 -0.46 -17.31
CA ILE A 22 -14.16 -1.60 -16.71
C ILE A 22 -14.95 -2.32 -17.82
N TRP A 23 -14.48 -3.48 -18.25
CA TRP A 23 -15.28 -4.41 -19.06
C TRP A 23 -15.77 -5.56 -18.18
N HIS A 24 -16.71 -5.25 -17.29
CA HIS A 24 -17.35 -6.25 -16.46
C HIS A 24 -18.44 -7.00 -17.23
N GLN A 25 -18.05 -8.07 -17.91
CA GLN A 25 -19.00 -8.94 -18.62
C GLN A 25 -19.36 -10.20 -17.81
N TRP A 26 -18.54 -10.55 -16.83
CA TRP A 26 -18.67 -11.75 -16.01
C TRP A 26 -18.96 -11.40 -14.55
N GLU A 27 -19.97 -12.02 -13.96
CA GLU A 27 -20.41 -11.80 -12.57
C GLU A 27 -19.24 -11.88 -11.57
N ARG A 28 -18.35 -12.86 -11.72
CA ARG A 28 -17.16 -12.99 -10.86
C ARG A 28 -16.25 -11.76 -10.90
N ARG A 29 -16.08 -11.14 -12.07
CA ARG A 29 -15.26 -9.92 -12.22
C ARG A 29 -15.95 -8.70 -11.61
N ILE A 30 -17.28 -8.62 -11.72
CA ILE A 30 -18.10 -7.59 -11.04
C ILE A 30 -17.89 -7.69 -9.53
N ASN A 31 -18.07 -8.87 -8.96
CA ASN A 31 -17.95 -9.10 -7.52
C ASN A 31 -16.55 -8.76 -7.01
N ALA A 32 -15.49 -9.20 -7.71
CA ALA A 32 -14.11 -8.86 -7.36
C ALA A 32 -13.84 -7.35 -7.41
N HIS A 33 -14.32 -6.67 -8.46
CA HIS A 33 -14.13 -5.23 -8.59
C HIS A 33 -14.87 -4.44 -7.51
N ILE A 34 -16.12 -4.80 -7.20
CA ILE A 34 -16.88 -4.16 -6.11
C ILE A 34 -16.14 -4.35 -4.79
N PHE A 35 -15.62 -5.55 -4.54
CA PHE A 35 -14.86 -5.84 -3.33
C PHE A 35 -13.59 -4.99 -3.22
N VAL A 36 -12.75 -4.96 -4.24
CA VAL A 36 -11.52 -4.15 -4.25
C VAL A 36 -11.83 -2.65 -4.14
N SER A 37 -12.88 -2.20 -4.83
CA SER A 37 -13.40 -0.83 -4.76
C SER A 37 -13.80 -0.48 -3.31
N PHE A 38 -14.52 -1.36 -2.64
CA PHE A 38 -14.92 -1.17 -1.25
C PHE A 38 -13.70 -1.08 -0.32
N LEU A 39 -12.71 -1.97 -0.47
CA LEU A 39 -11.48 -1.93 0.32
C LEU A 39 -10.71 -0.61 0.14
N ALA A 40 -10.55 -0.16 -1.10
CA ALA A 40 -9.92 1.12 -1.38
C ALA A 40 -10.71 2.29 -0.78
N PHE A 41 -12.04 2.27 -0.82
CA PHE A 41 -12.87 3.27 -0.15
C PHE A 41 -12.67 3.29 1.39
N CYS A 42 -12.64 2.12 2.02
CA CYS A 42 -12.36 1.99 3.45
C CYS A 42 -10.98 2.58 3.79
N LEU A 43 -9.97 2.30 2.97
CA LEU A 43 -8.62 2.85 3.12
C LEU A 43 -8.62 4.38 3.01
N HIS A 44 -9.18 4.94 1.93
CA HIS A 44 -9.27 6.40 1.71
C HIS A 44 -10.01 7.10 2.87
N THR A 45 -11.13 6.53 3.33
CA THR A 45 -11.92 7.11 4.43
C THR A 45 -11.17 7.05 5.75
N THR A 46 -10.47 5.95 6.02
CA THR A 46 -9.66 5.79 7.24
C THR A 46 -8.51 6.79 7.26
N LEU A 47 -7.77 6.93 6.15
CA LEU A 47 -6.70 7.90 6.01
C LEU A 47 -7.21 9.34 6.15
N ARG A 48 -8.35 9.67 5.55
CA ARG A 48 -8.97 10.99 5.69
C ARG A 48 -9.34 11.29 7.15
N ASN A 49 -9.91 10.33 7.86
CA ASN A 49 -10.27 10.50 9.28
C ASN A 49 -9.03 10.67 10.16
N LEU A 50 -7.96 9.92 9.88
CA LEU A 50 -6.69 10.05 10.58
C LEU A 50 -6.03 11.41 10.33
N ALA A 51 -6.00 11.86 9.08
CA ALA A 51 -5.47 13.16 8.69
C ALA A 51 -6.23 14.32 9.34
N ARG A 52 -7.57 14.24 9.42
CA ARG A 52 -8.40 15.25 10.09
C ARG A 52 -8.03 15.48 11.55
N GLY A 53 -7.59 14.44 12.26
CA GLY A 53 -7.23 14.53 13.67
C GLY A 53 -5.81 15.02 13.94
N ARG A 54 -4.89 14.96 12.96
CA ARG A 54 -3.44 15.15 13.20
C ARG A 54 -2.70 16.00 12.16
N ALA A 55 -3.24 16.15 10.96
CA ALA A 55 -2.63 16.88 9.84
C ALA A 55 -3.71 17.59 9.00
N GLY A 56 -4.25 18.68 9.54
CA GLY A 56 -5.28 19.51 8.90
C GLY A 56 -4.77 20.18 7.63
N GLY A 57 -4.80 19.46 6.51
CA GLY A 57 -4.31 19.93 5.21
C GLY A 57 -3.91 18.82 4.25
N LEU A 58 -3.67 17.61 4.76
CA LEU A 58 -3.32 16.46 3.91
C LEU A 58 -4.56 15.74 3.41
N THR A 59 -4.58 15.46 2.09
CA THR A 59 -5.58 14.59 1.47
C THR A 59 -5.16 13.13 1.56
N SER A 60 -6.12 12.21 1.48
CA SER A 60 -5.85 10.76 1.45
C SER A 60 -4.90 10.37 0.31
N GLU A 61 -5.04 11.05 -0.82
CA GLU A 61 -4.26 10.84 -2.03
C GLU A 61 -2.80 11.25 -1.83
N ALA A 62 -2.56 12.44 -1.27
CA ALA A 62 -1.20 12.91 -0.99
C ALA A 62 -0.47 12.03 0.03
N ILE A 63 -1.20 11.50 1.02
CA ILE A 63 -0.64 10.54 1.99
C ILE A 63 -0.22 9.26 1.28
N LEU A 64 -1.10 8.68 0.44
CA LEU A 64 -0.79 7.46 -0.31
C LEU A 64 0.37 7.67 -1.29
N GLU A 65 0.41 8.81 -1.99
CA GLU A 65 1.49 9.16 -2.90
C GLU A 65 2.83 9.22 -2.17
N LYS A 66 2.89 9.86 -0.99
CA LYS A 66 4.11 9.91 -0.18
C LYS A 66 4.52 8.54 0.36
N LEU A 67 3.56 7.74 0.83
CA LEU A 67 3.84 6.39 1.30
C LEU A 67 4.27 5.44 0.17
N SER A 68 3.87 5.70 -1.08
CA SER A 68 4.25 4.88 -2.23
C SER A 68 5.76 4.88 -2.52
N GLY A 69 6.50 5.86 -1.99
CA GLY A 69 7.96 5.89 -2.03
C GLY A 69 8.63 4.76 -1.22
N ILE A 70 7.91 4.12 -0.30
CA ILE A 70 8.41 2.97 0.45
C ILE A 70 8.19 1.71 -0.38
N HIS A 71 9.27 1.17 -0.93
CA HIS A 71 9.24 -0.01 -1.78
C HIS A 71 9.63 -1.25 -0.99
N MET A 72 8.97 -2.37 -1.24
CA MET A 72 9.44 -3.69 -0.79
C MET A 72 10.42 -4.24 -1.81
N ILE A 73 11.59 -4.66 -1.35
CA ILE A 73 12.65 -5.26 -2.14
C ILE A 73 13.06 -6.61 -1.56
N ASP A 74 13.42 -7.54 -2.43
CA ASP A 74 14.07 -8.79 -2.05
C ASP A 74 15.57 -8.68 -2.30
N VAL A 75 16.34 -8.77 -1.22
CA VAL A 75 17.81 -8.73 -1.28
C VAL A 75 18.34 -10.16 -1.27
N HIS A 76 19.06 -10.52 -2.34
CA HIS A 76 19.67 -11.83 -2.50
C HIS A 76 21.19 -11.70 -2.34
N LEU A 77 21.74 -12.28 -1.27
CA LEU A 77 23.17 -12.25 -0.97
C LEU A 77 23.77 -13.65 -1.15
N PRO A 78 24.74 -13.84 -2.05
CA PRO A 78 25.50 -15.07 -2.10
C PRO A 78 26.46 -15.15 -0.91
N THR A 79 26.57 -16.33 -0.29
CA THR A 79 27.55 -16.61 0.77
C THR A 79 28.76 -17.35 0.21
N THR A 80 29.90 -17.25 0.89
CA THR A 80 31.15 -17.93 0.51
C THR A 80 30.98 -19.46 0.42
N ASP A 81 30.04 -20.03 1.18
CA ASP A 81 29.74 -21.47 1.22
C ASP A 81 28.72 -21.91 0.13
N GLY A 82 28.41 -21.05 -0.85
CA GLY A 82 27.50 -21.37 -1.95
C GLY A 82 26.01 -21.37 -1.59
N ARG A 83 25.65 -20.96 -0.37
CA ARG A 83 24.25 -20.72 0.06
C ARG A 83 23.78 -19.32 -0.34
N HIS A 84 22.47 -19.12 -0.40
CA HIS A 84 21.86 -17.81 -0.68
C HIS A 84 21.07 -17.31 0.53
N ILE A 85 21.27 -16.06 0.91
CA ILE A 85 20.45 -15.37 1.90
C ILE A 85 19.44 -14.52 1.16
N VAL A 86 18.15 -14.69 1.44
CA VAL A 86 17.07 -13.87 0.90
C VAL A 86 16.46 -13.05 2.04
N MET A 87 16.36 -11.73 1.81
CA MET A 87 15.85 -10.77 2.77
C MET A 87 14.80 -9.87 2.12
N SER A 88 13.52 -10.06 2.46
CA SER A 88 12.46 -9.12 2.07
C SER A 88 12.48 -7.92 3.01
N ARG A 89 12.72 -6.73 2.47
CA ARG A 89 12.97 -5.51 3.25
C ARG A 89 12.25 -4.34 2.59
N TYR A 90 11.81 -3.37 3.38
CA TYR A 90 11.38 -2.09 2.82
C TYR A 90 12.58 -1.15 2.64
N THR A 91 12.52 -0.26 1.66
CA THR A 91 13.51 0.81 1.47
C THR A 91 13.46 1.82 2.61
N GLN A 92 14.62 2.39 2.97
CA GLN A 92 14.66 3.42 4.00
C GLN A 92 13.80 4.62 3.59
N PRO A 93 12.79 5.02 4.40
CA PRO A 93 11.93 6.14 4.04
C PRO A 93 12.69 7.46 4.05
N GLU A 94 12.30 8.37 3.16
CA GLU A 94 12.78 9.75 3.16
C GLU A 94 12.30 10.52 4.40
N LYS A 95 12.97 11.64 4.72
CA LYS A 95 12.70 12.41 5.94
C LYS A 95 11.26 12.95 6.01
N ASP A 96 10.71 13.34 4.87
CA ASP A 96 9.33 13.82 4.76
C ASP A 96 8.31 12.70 5.03
N VAL A 97 8.58 11.49 4.55
CA VAL A 97 7.77 10.29 4.83
C VAL A 97 7.84 9.91 6.31
N LEU A 98 9.01 10.01 6.94
CA LEU A 98 9.15 9.79 8.39
C LEU A 98 8.36 10.82 9.20
N LEU A 99 8.39 12.10 8.79
CA LEU A 99 7.60 13.15 9.42
C LEU A 99 6.11 12.89 9.27
N LEU A 100 5.69 12.45 8.08
CA LEU A 100 4.30 12.06 7.80
C LEU A 100 3.86 10.91 8.71
N LEU A 101 4.67 9.85 8.83
CA LEU A 101 4.38 8.72 9.71
C LEU A 101 4.24 9.16 11.18
N ALA A 102 5.14 10.04 11.64
CA ALA A 102 5.07 10.61 12.99
C ALA A 102 3.79 11.44 13.21
N GLN A 103 3.43 12.30 12.26
CA GLN A 103 2.18 13.07 12.30
C GLN A 103 0.95 12.17 12.29
N LEU A 104 0.97 11.10 11.50
CA LEU A 104 -0.12 10.12 11.46
C LEU A 104 -0.11 9.19 12.68
N GLY A 105 0.90 9.24 13.54
CA GLY A 105 1.07 8.35 14.70
C GLY A 105 1.23 6.89 14.29
N MET A 106 1.90 6.64 13.16
CA MET A 106 2.18 5.32 12.61
C MET A 106 3.66 4.98 12.71
N THR A 107 3.96 3.69 12.86
CA THR A 107 5.30 3.13 12.76
C THR A 107 5.32 2.06 11.68
N LEU A 108 6.46 1.89 11.02
CA LEU A 108 6.60 0.82 10.03
C LEU A 108 6.61 -0.54 10.73
N PRO A 109 6.04 -1.58 10.09
CA PRO A 109 6.01 -2.92 10.66
C PRO A 109 7.42 -3.50 10.77
N GLU A 110 7.61 -4.44 11.69
CA GLU A 110 8.86 -5.16 11.83
C GLU A 110 9.20 -5.94 10.55
N GLN A 111 10.47 -5.91 10.16
CA GLN A 111 10.92 -6.60 8.96
C GLN A 111 11.12 -8.10 9.23
N PRO A 112 10.73 -8.99 8.30
CA PRO A 112 10.83 -10.43 8.52
C PRO A 112 12.29 -10.87 8.70
N PRO A 113 12.58 -11.92 9.48
CA PRO A 113 13.95 -12.40 9.63
C PRO A 113 14.52 -12.90 8.28
N PRO A 114 15.85 -12.77 8.06
CA PRO A 114 16.49 -13.27 6.85
C PRO A 114 16.37 -14.80 6.76
N LYS A 115 16.15 -15.31 5.55
CA LYS A 115 16.04 -16.75 5.28
C LYS A 115 17.28 -17.22 4.53
N VAL A 116 17.84 -18.36 4.94
CA VAL A 116 19.01 -18.98 4.29
C VAL A 116 18.53 -20.18 3.48
N TYR A 117 18.82 -20.17 2.20
CA TYR A 117 18.51 -21.24 1.26
C TYR A 117 19.79 -21.98 0.84
N ALA A 118 19.68 -23.29 0.67
CA ALA A 118 20.76 -24.10 0.12
C ALA A 118 21.00 -23.78 -1.37
N SER A 119 22.21 -24.06 -1.86
CA SER A 119 22.55 -23.89 -3.27
C SER A 119 21.53 -24.62 -4.18
N GLY A 120 20.97 -23.92 -5.16
CA GLY A 120 20.00 -24.49 -6.11
C GLY A 120 18.52 -24.48 -5.69
N GLN A 121 18.17 -24.01 -4.49
CA GLN A 121 16.78 -23.84 -4.03
C GLN A 121 16.27 -22.39 -4.13
N ILE A 122 16.71 -21.64 -5.16
CA ILE A 122 16.09 -20.35 -5.45
C ILE A 122 14.85 -20.65 -6.30
N GLY A 123 13.70 -20.81 -5.65
CA GLY A 123 12.42 -20.86 -6.33
C GLY A 123 12.12 -19.50 -6.94
N LEU A 124 12.42 -19.36 -8.23
CA LEU A 124 11.75 -18.41 -9.12
C LEU A 124 10.41 -19.02 -9.55
#